data_AF-A0A5C3P846-F1
#
_entry.id   AF-A0A5C3P846-F1
#
_cell.length_a   1.000
_cell.length_b   1.000
_cell.length_c   1.000
_cell.angle_alpha   90.00
_cell.angle_beta   90.00
_cell.angle_gamma   90.00
#
_symmetry.space_group_name_H-M   'P 1'
#
loop_
_entity.id
_entity.type
_entity.pdbx_description
1 polymer ?
#
loop_
_entity_poly.entity_id
_entity_poly.type
_entity_poly.pdbx_seq_one_letter_code
_entity_poly.pdbx_strand_id
1 'polypeptide(L)'
;MFPRRSIRDQFNPVTVDLQTLDELPRLWYGVPYDEHKLFKYALRCGQYGKKSHPDDPGPHPLSTWGNFLQTYKKTYGMGIGLREVWGCDTHWPLFAFLSNRDMAVLDTRHHGWALTRITAMGFDVDKDAKWWVDRDEKY
;
A
#
# COMPACT_ATOMS: atom_id res chain seq x y z
N MET A 1 6.22 10.69 -16.66
CA MET A 1 5.51 11.39 -15.59
C MET A 1 4.55 10.40 -14.94
N PHE A 2 4.81 10.05 -13.68
CA PHE A 2 3.89 9.32 -12.81
C PHE A 2 2.99 10.35 -12.10
N PRO A 3 1.79 9.97 -11.64
CA PRO A 3 1.27 8.61 -11.42
C PRO A 3 0.62 7.92 -12.63
N ARG A 4 0.55 6.58 -12.61
CA ARG A 4 -0.02 5.76 -13.71
C ARG A 4 -0.76 4.51 -13.25
N ARG A 5 -1.82 4.11 -13.96
CA ARG A 5 -2.58 2.89 -13.63
C ARG A 5 -1.77 1.61 -13.83
N SER A 6 -1.02 1.51 -14.92
CA SER A 6 -0.12 0.38 -15.20
C SER A 6 1.34 0.81 -15.08
N ILE A 7 2.16 -0.12 -14.59
CA ILE A 7 3.61 0.01 -14.66
C ILE A 7 4.05 -0.11 -16.12
N ARG A 8 5.10 0.61 -16.51
CA ARG A 8 5.72 0.44 -17.84
C ARG A 8 6.68 -0.74 -17.80
N ASP A 9 6.84 -1.45 -18.91
CA ASP A 9 7.70 -2.64 -19.01
C ASP A 9 9.14 -2.39 -18.53
N GLN A 10 9.70 -1.22 -18.85
CA GLN A 10 11.02 -0.79 -18.38
C GLN A 10 11.21 -0.74 -16.85
N PHE A 11 10.12 -0.79 -16.08
CA PHE A 11 10.14 -0.79 -14.62
C PHE A 11 9.57 -2.07 -14.00
N ASN A 12 9.14 -3.02 -14.82
CA ASN A 12 8.59 -4.30 -14.39
C ASN A 12 9.71 -5.35 -14.39
N PRO A 13 10.11 -5.89 -13.22
CA PRO A 13 11.23 -6.82 -13.12
C PRO A 13 11.01 -8.13 -13.87
N VAL A 14 9.78 -8.47 -14.26
CA VAL A 14 9.46 -9.67 -15.03
C VAL A 14 9.80 -9.49 -16.52
N THR A 15 9.88 -8.26 -17.01
CA THR A 15 10.07 -7.95 -18.44
C THR A 15 11.45 -7.40 -18.77
N VAL A 16 12.28 -7.12 -17.77
CA VAL A 16 13.64 -6.60 -17.94
C VAL A 16 14.66 -7.63 -17.48
N ASP A 17 15.76 -7.75 -18.22
CA ASP A 17 16.90 -8.57 -17.83
C ASP A 17 17.86 -7.71 -16.99
N LEU A 18 17.98 -8.01 -15.71
CA LEU A 18 18.77 -7.24 -14.74
C LEU A 18 19.62 -8.18 -13.90
N GLN A 19 20.80 -7.69 -13.50
CA GLN A 19 21.64 -8.44 -12.58
C GLN A 19 21.07 -8.36 -11.15
N THR A 20 20.56 -7.19 -10.76
CA THR A 20 19.93 -6.96 -9.45
C THR A 20 18.66 -6.11 -9.54
N LEU A 21 17.69 -6.35 -8.65
CA LEU A 21 16.43 -5.57 -8.61
C LEU A 21 16.62 -4.11 -8.18
N ASP A 22 17.76 -3.79 -7.55
CA ASP A 22 18.08 -2.43 -7.11
C ASP A 22 18.48 -1.51 -8.27
N GLU A 23 18.74 -2.06 -9.45
CA GLU A 23 18.92 -1.29 -10.69
C GLU A 23 17.62 -0.66 -11.19
N LEU A 24 16.46 -1.16 -10.77
CA LEU A 24 15.17 -0.54 -11.07
C LEU A 24 14.88 0.57 -10.09
N PRO A 25 14.50 1.77 -10.56
CA PRO A 25 13.86 2.76 -9.73
C PRO A 25 12.71 2.11 -8.96
N ARG A 26 12.62 2.36 -7.66
CA ARG A 26 11.52 1.84 -6.85
C ARG A 26 10.24 2.59 -7.16
N LEU A 27 9.20 1.82 -7.47
CA LEU A 27 7.84 2.32 -7.60
C LEU A 27 6.92 1.61 -6.62
N TRP A 28 5.93 2.34 -6.14
CA TRP A 28 4.90 1.83 -5.23
C TRP A 28 3.54 1.84 -5.91
N TYR A 29 2.83 0.72 -5.79
CA TYR A 29 1.42 0.62 -6.13
C TYR A 29 0.58 0.86 -4.89
N GLY A 30 -0.38 1.77 -4.97
CA GLY A 30 -1.21 2.09 -3.81
C GLY A 30 -2.35 3.06 -4.08
N VAL A 31 -2.81 3.72 -3.04
CA VAL A 31 -3.84 4.78 -3.10
C VAL A 31 -3.39 5.98 -2.26
N PRO A 32 -3.81 7.22 -2.60
CA PRO A 32 -3.61 8.36 -1.72
C PRO A 32 -4.17 8.07 -0.32
N TYR A 33 -3.44 8.48 0.72
CA TYR A 33 -3.85 8.22 2.09
C TYR A 33 -5.19 8.91 2.41
N ASP A 34 -6.13 8.12 2.90
CA ASP A 34 -7.41 8.56 3.43
C ASP A 34 -7.61 7.87 4.80
N GLU A 35 -7.39 8.64 5.86
CA GLU A 35 -7.51 8.18 7.24
C GLU A 35 -8.89 7.55 7.50
N HIS A 36 -9.96 8.22 7.06
CA HIS A 36 -11.31 7.78 7.35
C HIS A 36 -11.61 6.42 6.73
N LYS A 37 -11.26 6.21 5.46
CA LYS A 37 -11.45 4.93 4.76
C LYS A 37 -10.65 3.81 5.41
N LEU A 38 -9.36 4.07 5.70
CA LEU A 38 -8.47 3.06 6.28
C LEU A 38 -8.88 2.66 7.71
N PHE A 39 -9.17 3.64 8.57
CA PHE A 39 -9.60 3.34 9.94
C PHE A 39 -10.97 2.68 9.98
N LYS A 40 -11.93 3.14 9.17
CA LYS A 40 -13.24 2.49 9.06
C LYS A 40 -13.12 1.03 8.62
N TYR A 41 -12.22 0.75 7.68
CA TYR A 41 -11.91 -0.62 7.26
C TYR A 41 -11.32 -1.46 8.39
N ALA A 42 -10.28 -0.96 9.05
CA ALA A 42 -9.60 -1.66 10.14
C ALA A 42 -10.56 -2.01 11.28
N LEU A 43 -11.43 -1.07 11.66
CA LEU A 43 -12.49 -1.30 12.66
C LEU A 43 -13.44 -2.41 12.20
N ARG A 44 -13.94 -2.36 10.96
CA ARG A 44 -14.86 -3.39 10.44
C ARG A 44 -14.23 -4.79 10.40
N CYS A 45 -12.92 -4.88 10.18
CA CYS A 45 -12.18 -6.14 10.16
C CYS A 45 -11.81 -6.67 11.55
N GLY A 46 -12.26 -6.02 12.62
CA GLY A 46 -11.98 -6.46 13.98
C GLY A 46 -10.54 -6.23 14.44
N GLN A 47 -9.77 -5.40 13.71
CA GLN A 47 -8.35 -5.16 13.96
C GLN A 47 -8.16 -4.06 15.01
N TYR A 48 -8.93 -4.15 16.09
CA TYR A 48 -8.96 -3.14 17.14
C TYR A 48 -7.64 -3.13 17.91
N GLY A 49 -7.12 -1.93 18.17
CA GLY A 49 -6.22 -1.73 19.28
C GLY A 49 -6.90 -2.02 20.62
N LYS A 50 -6.13 -2.28 21.68
CA LYS A 50 -6.71 -2.14 23.03
C LYS A 50 -7.13 -0.68 23.22
N LYS A 51 -8.22 -0.45 23.95
CA LYS A 51 -8.49 0.89 24.47
C LYS A 51 -7.32 1.31 25.36
N SER A 52 -6.95 2.59 25.36
CA SER A 52 -5.95 3.10 26.29
C SER A 52 -6.55 3.20 27.69
N HIS A 53 -7.84 3.52 27.78
CA HIS A 53 -8.64 3.55 28.99
C HIS A 53 -10.00 2.84 28.79
N PRO A 54 -10.59 2.18 29.81
CA PRO A 54 -11.90 1.54 29.71
C PRO A 54 -13.02 2.46 29.17
N ASP A 55 -12.96 3.73 29.55
CA ASP A 55 -13.93 4.78 29.20
C ASP A 55 -13.71 5.39 27.82
N ASP A 56 -12.65 5.02 27.10
CA ASP A 56 -12.42 5.56 25.77
C ASP A 56 -13.58 5.20 24.83
N PRO A 57 -14.00 6.14 23.95
CA PRO A 57 -15.12 5.92 23.03
C PRO A 57 -14.82 4.83 21.99
N GLY A 58 -13.56 4.41 21.85
CA GLY A 58 -13.13 3.40 20.90
C GLY A 58 -11.70 2.93 21.15
N PRO A 59 -11.22 1.96 20.36
CA PRO A 59 -9.86 1.45 20.46
C PRO A 59 -8.84 2.51 20.06
N HIS A 60 -7.65 2.45 20.66
CA HIS A 60 -6.60 3.42 20.38
C HIS A 60 -6.18 3.37 18.89
N PRO A 61 -6.19 4.51 18.16
CA PRO A 61 -5.92 4.53 16.71
C PRO A 61 -4.55 3.95 16.32
N LEU A 62 -3.48 4.30 17.03
CA LEU A 62 -2.13 3.78 16.70
C LEU A 62 -2.03 2.27 16.88
N SER A 63 -2.72 1.73 17.90
CA SER A 63 -2.74 0.29 18.15
C SER A 63 -3.59 -0.44 17.11
N THR A 64 -4.70 0.17 16.67
CA THR A 64 -5.53 -0.31 15.56
C THR A 64 -4.73 -0.36 14.26
N TRP A 65 -3.96 0.69 13.98
CA TRP A 65 -3.07 0.75 12.83
C TRP A 65 -1.99 -0.34 12.84
N GLY A 66 -1.28 -0.49 13.97
CA GLY A 66 -0.26 -1.53 14.12
C GLY A 66 -0.83 -2.94 13.93
N ASN A 67 -2.00 -3.22 14.51
CA ASN A 67 -2.68 -4.50 14.37
C ASN A 67 -3.13 -4.77 12.93
N PHE A 68 -3.61 -3.74 12.23
CA PHE A 68 -3.97 -3.83 10.82
C PHE A 68 -2.77 -4.22 9.96
N LEU A 69 -1.62 -3.53 10.10
CA LEU A 69 -0.41 -3.83 9.33
C LEU A 69 0.10 -5.26 9.60
N GLN A 70 0.15 -5.67 10.87
CA GLN A 70 0.60 -7.02 11.25
C GLN A 70 -0.34 -8.10 10.75
N THR A 71 -1.65 -7.90 10.91
CA THR A 71 -2.66 -8.86 10.45
C THR A 71 -2.58 -9.02 8.94
N TYR A 72 -2.46 -7.91 8.20
CA TYR A 72 -2.33 -7.97 6.75
C TYR A 72 -1.10 -8.77 6.31
N LYS A 73 0.07 -8.50 6.89
CA LYS A 73 1.29 -9.25 6.59
C LYS A 73 1.14 -10.73 6.91
N LYS A 74 0.54 -11.08 8.05
CA LYS A 74 0.30 -12.48 8.44
C LYS A 74 -0.67 -13.20 7.49
N THR A 75 -1.72 -12.52 7.04
CA THR A 75 -2.74 -13.12 6.18
C THR A 75 -2.31 -13.24 4.73
N TYR A 76 -1.58 -12.26 4.20
CA TYR A 76 -1.31 -12.14 2.76
C TYR A 76 0.17 -12.23 2.39
N GLY A 77 1.08 -12.34 3.37
CA GLY A 77 2.53 -12.36 3.13
C GLY A 77 3.12 -11.02 2.65
N MET A 78 2.29 -9.98 2.48
CA MET A 78 2.69 -8.67 1.93
C MET A 78 2.76 -7.59 3.01
N GLY A 79 3.81 -6.77 2.95
CA GLY A 79 3.89 -5.56 3.77
C GLY A 79 3.19 -4.39 3.10
N ILE A 80 2.26 -3.75 3.82
CA ILE A 80 1.63 -2.50 3.40
C ILE A 80 2.13 -1.34 4.29
N GLY A 81 2.00 -0.10 3.82
CA GLY A 81 2.38 1.04 4.65
C GLY A 81 2.37 2.37 3.93
N LEU A 82 2.65 3.42 4.69
CA LEU A 82 2.78 4.77 4.15
C LEU A 82 4.15 4.94 3.46
N ARG A 83 4.14 5.60 2.30
CA ARG A 83 5.30 5.90 1.46
C ARG A 83 5.23 7.33 0.98
N GLU A 84 6.35 8.03 1.08
CA GLU A 84 6.50 9.33 0.43
C GLU A 84 6.84 9.09 -1.05
N VAL A 85 6.11 9.74 -1.95
CA VAL A 85 6.22 9.50 -3.39
C VAL A 85 6.08 10.79 -4.19
N TRP A 86 6.66 10.83 -5.38
CA TRP A 86 6.52 11.96 -6.30
C TRP A 86 5.18 11.96 -7.02
N GLY A 87 4.55 13.14 -7.16
CA GLY A 87 3.31 13.31 -7.94
C GLY A 87 2.04 12.80 -7.24
N CYS A 88 2.08 12.62 -5.92
CA CYS A 88 0.86 12.51 -5.12
C CYS A 88 0.37 13.92 -4.82
N ASP A 89 -0.72 14.34 -5.48
CA ASP A 89 -1.25 15.72 -5.38
C ASP A 89 -1.78 16.05 -3.97
N THR A 90 -2.00 15.03 -3.15
CA THR A 90 -2.34 15.20 -1.74
C THR A 90 -1.06 15.46 -0.94
N HIS A 91 -1.08 16.42 -0.02
CA HIS A 91 -0.01 16.63 0.98
C HIS A 91 0.27 15.39 1.87
N TRP A 92 -0.48 14.31 1.69
CA TRP A 92 -0.39 13.07 2.44
C TRP A 92 0.37 11.99 1.66
N PRO A 93 1.07 11.09 2.38
CA PRO A 93 1.80 9.99 1.76
C PRO A 93 0.86 9.02 1.01
N LEU A 94 1.45 8.20 0.16
CA LEU A 94 0.77 7.07 -0.47
C LEU A 94 0.59 5.94 0.54
N PHE A 95 -0.61 5.34 0.61
CA PHE A 95 -0.77 4.04 1.24
C PHE A 95 -0.47 2.94 0.22
N ALA A 96 0.75 2.39 0.31
CA ALA A 96 1.30 1.42 -0.63
C ALA A 96 1.00 -0.03 -0.21
N PHE A 97 0.76 -0.86 -1.21
CA PHE A 97 0.45 -2.30 -1.05
C PHE A 97 1.57 -3.20 -1.54
N LEU A 98 2.28 -2.79 -2.59
CA LEU A 98 3.40 -3.53 -3.16
C LEU A 98 4.30 -2.58 -3.95
N SER A 99 5.56 -2.95 -4.11
CA SER A 99 6.51 -2.30 -5.01
C SER A 99 6.63 -3.06 -6.32
N ASN A 100 7.25 -2.42 -7.32
CA ASN A 100 7.62 -3.11 -8.55
C ASN A 100 8.62 -4.23 -8.27
N ARG A 101 9.55 -4.04 -7.33
CA ARG A 101 10.53 -5.08 -6.93
C ARG A 101 9.85 -6.30 -6.30
N ASP A 102 8.75 -6.10 -5.57
CA ASP A 102 7.98 -7.21 -5.01
C ASP A 102 7.37 -8.10 -6.11
N MET A 103 7.10 -7.57 -7.31
CA MET A 103 6.57 -8.34 -8.45
C MET A 103 7.52 -9.44 -8.96
N ALA A 104 8.81 -9.38 -8.60
CA ALA A 104 9.76 -10.45 -8.92
C ALA A 104 9.48 -11.74 -8.13
N VAL A 105 8.80 -11.63 -6.98
CA VAL A 105 8.56 -12.74 -6.04
C VAL A 105 7.06 -13.00 -5.86
N LEU A 106 6.23 -11.96 -5.93
CA LEU A 106 4.79 -12.06 -5.76
C LEU A 106 4.10 -12.51 -7.04
N ASP A 107 3.20 -13.49 -6.90
CA ASP A 107 2.37 -13.97 -8.00
C ASP A 107 1.15 -13.05 -8.27
N THR A 108 0.38 -13.39 -9.30
CA THR A 108 -0.84 -12.65 -9.69
C THR A 108 -1.92 -12.63 -8.61
N ARG A 109 -1.91 -13.57 -7.65
CA ARG A 109 -2.89 -13.62 -6.56
C ARG A 109 -2.68 -12.48 -5.57
N HIS A 110 -1.42 -12.14 -5.30
CA HIS A 110 -1.05 -11.02 -4.43
C HIS A 110 -1.58 -9.69 -4.98
N HIS A 111 -1.43 -9.46 -6.28
CA HIS A 111 -2.03 -8.30 -6.93
C HIS A 111 -3.57 -8.31 -6.82
N GLY A 112 -4.21 -9.46 -7.08
CA GLY A 112 -5.66 -9.61 -6.88
C GLY A 112 -6.13 -9.33 -5.45
N TRP A 113 -5.36 -9.73 -4.44
CA TRP A 113 -5.62 -9.40 -3.05
C TRP A 113 -5.50 -7.92 -2.79
N ALA A 114 -4.45 -7.26 -3.27
CA ALA A 114 -4.29 -5.81 -3.15
C ALA A 114 -5.52 -5.06 -3.70
N LEU A 115 -5.95 -5.37 -4.94
CA LEU A 115 -7.13 -4.75 -5.56
C LEU A 115 -8.40 -4.99 -4.74
N THR A 116 -8.64 -6.23 -4.32
CA THR A 116 -9.82 -6.57 -3.51
C THR A 116 -9.84 -5.79 -2.19
N ARG A 117 -8.67 -5.60 -1.57
CA ARG A 117 -8.55 -4.87 -0.30
C ARG A 117 -8.71 -3.37 -0.48
N ILE A 118 -8.17 -2.79 -1.55
CA ILE A 118 -8.39 -1.38 -1.91
C ILE A 118 -9.89 -1.10 -2.08
N THR A 119 -10.61 -1.94 -2.84
CA THR A 119 -12.07 -1.83 -2.97
C THR A 119 -12.78 -1.98 -1.64
N ALA A 120 -12.38 -2.97 -0.83
CA ALA A 120 -13.00 -3.20 0.47
C ALA A 120 -12.80 -2.02 1.43
N MET A 121 -11.69 -1.28 1.33
CA MET A 121 -11.46 -0.04 2.08
C MET A 121 -12.34 1.13 1.60
N GLY A 122 -12.99 1.01 0.45
CA GLY A 122 -13.88 2.04 -0.10
C GLY A 122 -13.19 3.00 -1.07
N PHE A 123 -12.04 2.61 -1.64
CA PHE A 123 -11.42 3.31 -2.75
C PHE A 123 -11.97 2.82 -4.09
N ASP A 124 -12.00 3.71 -5.08
CA ASP A 124 -12.28 3.36 -6.46
C ASP A 124 -10.97 2.88 -7.11
N VAL A 125 -10.79 1.57 -7.23
CA VAL A 125 -9.54 0.99 -7.77
C VAL A 125 -9.18 1.54 -9.16
N ASP A 126 -10.16 1.86 -10.00
CA ASP A 126 -9.90 2.33 -11.35
C ASP A 126 -9.40 3.78 -11.39
N LYS A 127 -9.79 4.59 -10.39
CA LYS A 127 -9.44 6.02 -10.32
C LYS A 127 -8.32 6.33 -9.34
N ASP A 128 -8.33 5.64 -8.20
CA ASP A 128 -7.49 5.93 -7.04
C ASP A 128 -6.20 5.11 -7.09
N ALA A 129 -6.25 3.85 -7.56
CA ALA A 129 -5.11 2.95 -7.47
C ALA A 129 -4.14 3.09 -8.65
N LYS A 130 -2.92 3.56 -8.37
CA LYS A 130 -1.89 3.84 -9.38
C LYS A 130 -0.51 3.40 -8.90
N TRP A 131 0.48 3.58 -9.76
CA TRP A 131 1.90 3.49 -9.50
C TRP A 131 2.46 4.90 -9.31
N TRP A 132 3.34 5.06 -8.33
CA TRP A 132 4.12 6.28 -8.08
C TRP A 132 5.60 5.95 -7.90
N VAL A 133 6.46 6.95 -8.14
CA VAL A 133 7.90 6.83 -7.92
C VAL A 133 8.20 7.13 -6.45
N ASP A 134 9.00 6.27 -5.80
CA ASP A 134 9.49 6.51 -4.45
C ASP A 134 10.24 7.86 -4.36
N ARG A 135 10.01 8.63 -3.29
CA ARG A 135 10.66 9.94 -3.13
C ARG A 135 12.14 9.82 -2.80
N ASP A 136 12.52 8.79 -2.05
CA ASP A 136 13.86 8.57 -1.51
C ASP A 136 14.74 7.72 -2.46
N GLU A 137 14.26 7.45 -3.68
CA GLU A 137 15.05 6.79 -4.69
C GLU A 137 16.29 7.65 -5.02
N LYS A 138 17.47 7.10 -4.76
CA LYS A 138 18.74 7.77 -5.04
C LYS A 138 18.98 7.75 -6.54
N TYR A 139 19.14 8.93 -7.13
CA TYR A 139 19.66 9.11 -8.48
C TYR A 139 21.16 8.84 -8.53
#